data_AF-A0A6V7JAF8-F1
#
_entry.id   AF-A0A6V7JAF8-F1
#
_cell.length_a   1.000
_cell.length_b   1.000
_cell.length_c   1.000
_cell.angle_alpha   90.00
_cell.angle_beta   90.00
_cell.angle_gamma   90.00
#
_symmetry.space_group_name_H-M   'P 1'
#
loop_
_entity.id
_entity.type
_entity.pdbx_description
1 polymer ?
#
loop_
_entity_poly.entity_id
_entity_poly.type
_entity_poly.pdbx_seq_one_letter_code
_entity_poly.pdbx_strand_id
1 'polypeptide(L)'
;DLSRFRTLRVLSLVDAHLQGIELKGLAQLVHLKKLKLNASNVEPSQINQILHFKDLEHLSIPKCQISDEALKVILQSNLELKYLDIS
;
A
#
# COMPACT_ATOMS: atom_id res chain seq x y z
N ASP A 1 16.65 4.43 3.89
CA ASP A 1 16.07 3.34 4.68
C ASP A 1 14.94 3.88 5.55
N LEU A 2 13.68 3.49 5.25
CA LEU A 2 12.47 3.95 5.96
C LEU A 2 12.16 3.12 7.21
N SER A 3 12.81 1.96 7.41
CA SER A 3 12.54 1.03 8.51
C SER A 3 12.78 1.61 9.91
N ARG A 4 13.56 2.70 10.01
CA ARG A 4 13.80 3.44 11.26
C ARG A 4 12.58 4.20 11.77
N PHE A 5 11.62 4.51 10.90
CA PHE A 5 10.43 5.29 11.27
C PHE A 5 9.30 4.36 11.75
N ARG A 6 9.57 3.53 12.76
CA ARG A 6 8.63 2.49 13.24
C ARG A 6 7.31 3.05 13.77
N THR A 7 7.29 4.33 14.16
CA THR A 7 6.08 5.02 14.63
C THR A 7 5.31 5.73 13.52
N LEU A 8 5.78 5.68 12.27
CA LEU A 8 5.14 6.37 11.15
C LEU A 8 3.69 5.90 10.98
N ARG A 9 2.77 6.87 10.90
CA ARG A 9 1.33 6.61 10.70
C ARG A 9 0.87 6.91 9.28
N VAL A 10 1.57 7.79 8.58
CA VAL A 10 1.22 8.25 7.24
C VAL A 10 2.45 8.19 6.36
N LEU A 11 2.33 7.51 5.22
CA LEU A 11 3.34 7.47 4.18
C LEU A 11 2.68 7.82 2.85
N SER A 12 3.27 8.81 2.17
CA SER A 12 2.84 9.23 0.84
C SER A 12 4.04 9.17 -0.09
N LEU A 13 3.95 8.29 -1.07
CA LEU A 13 4.90 8.14 -2.17
C LEU A 13 4.12 8.48 -3.44
N VAL A 14 4.32 9.69 -3.95
CA VAL A 14 3.65 10.19 -5.16
C VAL A 14 4.68 10.24 -6.26
N ASP A 15 4.40 9.61 -7.39
CA ASP A 15 5.32 9.54 -8.54
C ASP A 15 6.70 8.97 -8.17
N ALA A 16 6.75 8.22 -7.08
CA ALA A 16 7.89 7.38 -6.80
C ALA A 16 7.78 6.27 -7.84
N HIS A 17 8.66 6.25 -8.83
CA HIS A 17 8.72 5.15 -9.79
C HIS A 17 9.12 3.87 -9.04
N LEU A 18 8.16 3.23 -8.37
CA LEU A 18 8.34 2.07 -7.49
C LEU A 18 8.59 0.77 -8.29
N GLN A 19 9.14 0.89 -9.51
CA GLN A 19 9.63 -0.25 -10.26
C GLN A 19 10.70 -0.95 -9.43
N GLY A 20 10.40 -2.14 -8.93
CA GLY A 20 11.31 -2.91 -8.10
C GLY A 20 11.46 -2.44 -6.64
N ILE A 21 10.68 -1.44 -6.18
CA ILE A 21 10.59 -1.20 -4.73
C ILE A 21 9.70 -2.29 -4.16
N GLU A 22 10.33 -3.29 -3.57
CA GLU A 22 9.63 -4.25 -2.73
C GLU A 22 9.03 -3.46 -1.55
N LEU A 23 7.70 -3.26 -1.54
CA LEU A 23 6.95 -2.81 -0.37
C LEU A 23 7.26 -3.70 0.87
N LYS A 24 7.86 -4.89 0.68
CA LYS A 24 8.52 -5.67 1.74
C LYS A 24 9.44 -4.84 2.63
N GLY A 25 10.20 -3.89 2.08
CA GLY A 25 11.07 -2.99 2.85
C GLY A 25 10.28 -2.03 3.76
N LEU A 26 9.00 -1.83 3.47
CA LEU A 26 8.07 -1.05 4.29
C LEU A 26 7.35 -1.91 5.33
N ALA A 27 7.45 -3.24 5.31
CA ALA A 27 6.75 -4.13 6.24
C ALA A 27 7.05 -3.87 7.72
N GLN A 28 8.15 -3.17 8.01
CA GLN A 28 8.53 -2.74 9.36
C GLN A 28 7.70 -1.54 9.87
N LEU A 29 6.94 -0.87 8.99
CA LEU A 29 6.04 0.24 9.33
C LEU A 29 4.71 -0.32 9.87
N VAL A 30 4.78 -1.14 10.91
CA VAL A 30 3.66 -1.94 11.44
C VAL A 30 2.48 -1.09 11.95
N HIS A 31 2.71 0.18 12.25
CA HIS A 31 1.68 1.12 12.72
C HIS A 31 1.13 2.04 11.62
N LEU A 32 1.42 1.76 10.36
CA LEU A 32 0.98 2.60 9.26
C LEU A 32 -0.56 2.58 9.16
N LYS A 33 -1.17 3.76 9.20
CA LYS A 33 -2.63 3.96 9.12
C LYS A 33 -3.07 4.46 7.75
N LYS A 34 -2.20 5.19 7.05
CA LYS A 34 -2.49 5.77 5.73
C LYS A 34 -1.32 5.54 4.78
N LEU A 35 -1.61 4.94 3.64
CA LEU A 35 -0.66 4.69 2.56
C LEU A 35 -1.20 5.30 1.26
N LYS A 36 -0.41 6.18 0.65
CA LYS A 36 -0.68 6.74 -0.68
C LYS A 36 0.46 6.38 -1.63
N LEU A 37 0.14 5.69 -2.72
CA LEU A 37 1.06 5.25 -3.78
C LEU A 37 0.59 5.76 -5.15
N ASN A 38 0.30 7.05 -5.25
CA ASN A 38 -0.22 7.66 -6.48
C ASN A 38 0.80 7.55 -7.61
N ALA A 39 0.37 7.11 -8.79
CA ALA A 39 1.19 7.01 -10.01
C ALA A 39 2.47 6.16 -9.85
N SER A 40 2.48 5.22 -8.89
CA SER A 40 3.70 4.50 -8.52
C SER A 40 3.99 3.25 -9.35
N ASN A 41 3.20 2.96 -10.40
CA ASN A 41 3.29 1.75 -11.22
C ASN A 41 3.32 0.47 -10.36
N VAL A 42 2.38 0.36 -9.41
CA VAL A 42 2.24 -0.82 -8.54
C VAL A 42 1.70 -1.97 -9.37
N GLU A 43 2.43 -3.08 -9.40
CA GLU A 43 1.98 -4.31 -10.07
C GLU A 43 1.00 -5.10 -9.19
N PRO A 44 0.09 -5.91 -9.78
CA PRO A 44 -0.81 -6.80 -9.03
C PRO A 44 -0.08 -7.69 -8.02
N SER A 45 1.13 -8.16 -8.37
CA SER A 45 1.99 -8.98 -7.53
C SER A 45 2.41 -8.30 -6.21
N GLN A 46 2.45 -6.96 -6.19
CA GLN A 46 2.87 -6.16 -5.05
C GLN A 46 1.71 -5.85 -4.08
N ILE A 47 0.45 -6.03 -4.49
CA ILE A 47 -0.72 -5.77 -3.65
C ILE A 47 -0.78 -6.68 -2.42
N ASN A 48 -0.31 -7.94 -2.55
CA ASN A 48 -0.16 -8.85 -1.41
C ASN A 48 0.74 -8.27 -0.30
N GLN A 49 1.66 -7.37 -0.64
CA GLN A 49 2.56 -6.75 0.33
C GLN A 49 1.85 -5.70 1.17
N ILE A 50 0.83 -5.02 0.62
CA ILE A 50 0.02 -4.03 1.35
C ILE A 50 -0.73 -4.69 2.52
N LEU A 51 -1.07 -5.98 2.38
CA LEU A 51 -1.77 -6.73 3.43
C LEU A 51 -0.95 -6.92 4.71
N HIS A 52 0.36 -6.64 4.71
CA HIS A 52 1.19 -6.66 5.92
C HIS A 52 0.89 -5.48 6.85
N PHE A 53 0.32 -4.40 6.35
CA PHE A 53 -0.05 -3.23 7.15
C PHE A 53 -1.38 -3.48 7.87
N LYS A 54 -1.35 -4.33 8.90
CA LYS A 54 -2.55 -4.77 9.63
C LYS A 54 -3.38 -3.63 10.22
N ASP A 55 -2.72 -2.50 10.49
CA ASP A 55 -3.34 -1.30 11.04
C ASP A 55 -3.89 -0.35 9.96
N LEU A 56 -3.72 -0.64 8.67
CA LEU A 56 -4.04 0.28 7.59
C LEU A 56 -5.54 0.56 7.51
N GLU A 57 -5.87 1.86 7.49
CA GLU A 57 -7.27 2.33 7.43
C GLU A 57 -7.54 3.10 6.13
N HIS A 58 -6.51 3.63 5.48
CA HIS A 58 -6.66 4.40 4.23
C HIS A 58 -5.63 3.94 3.21
N LEU A 59 -6.10 3.48 2.07
CA LEU A 59 -5.29 3.11 0.92
C LEU A 59 -5.70 3.95 -0.30
N SER A 60 -4.73 4.63 -0.92
CA SER A 60 -4.92 5.35 -2.18
C SER A 60 -3.82 4.91 -3.14
N ILE A 61 -4.23 4.23 -4.20
CA ILE A 61 -3.39 3.69 -5.27
C ILE A 61 -3.89 4.15 -6.65
N PRO A 62 -4.25 5.44 -6.83
CA PRO A 62 -4.80 5.90 -8.10
C PRO A 62 -3.74 5.79 -9.19
N LYS A 63 -4.20 5.53 -10.41
CA LYS A 63 -3.37 5.30 -11.61
C LYS A 63 -2.39 4.14 -11.46
N CYS A 64 -2.68 3.19 -10.57
CA CYS A 64 -1.99 1.90 -10.55
C CYS A 64 -2.75 0.92 -11.45
N GLN A 65 -2.01 0.06 -12.16
CA GLN A 65 -2.62 -0.99 -13.00
C GLN A 65 -3.07 -2.16 -12.14
N ILE A 66 -4.18 -1.97 -11.42
CA ILE A 66 -4.77 -2.98 -10.54
C ILE A 66 -5.74 -3.85 -11.35
N SER A 67 -5.57 -5.17 -11.31
CA SER A 67 -6.52 -6.12 -11.89
C SER A 67 -7.69 -6.41 -10.94
N ASP A 68 -8.79 -6.95 -11.47
CA ASP A 68 -9.96 -7.35 -10.66
C ASP A 68 -9.59 -8.39 -9.59
N GLU A 69 -8.63 -9.27 -9.88
CA GLU A 69 -8.10 -10.25 -8.92
C GLU A 69 -7.38 -9.57 -7.76
N ALA A 70 -6.54 -8.57 -8.05
CA ALA A 70 -5.84 -7.81 -7.02
C ALA A 70 -6.82 -7.01 -6.16
N LEU A 71 -7.88 -6.45 -6.75
CA LEU A 71 -8.95 -5.79 -6.01
C LEU A 71 -9.69 -6.78 -5.09
N LYS A 72 -10.04 -7.97 -5.58
CA LYS A 72 -10.66 -9.03 -4.76
C LYS A 72 -9.79 -9.38 -3.54
N VAL A 73 -8.48 -9.47 -3.73
CA VAL A 73 -7.52 -9.72 -2.64
C VAL A 73 -7.57 -8.62 -1.58
N ILE A 74 -7.64 -7.34 -1.98
CA ILE A 74 -7.79 -6.22 -1.02
C ILE A 74 -9.11 -6.34 -0.27
N LEU A 75 -10.21 -6.59 -0.99
CA LEU A 75 -11.56 -6.66 -0.41
C LEU A 75 -11.79 -7.89 0.48
N GLN A 76 -11.04 -8.97 0.27
CA GLN A 76 -11.09 -10.19 1.09
C GLN A 76 -10.08 -10.20 2.23
N SER A 77 -9.25 -9.16 2.33
CA SER A 77 -8.25 -9.06 3.39
C SER A 77 -8.88 -8.71 4.74
N ASN A 78 -8.14 -8.94 5.82
CA ASN A 78 -8.54 -8.54 7.18
C ASN A 78 -8.25 -7.05 7.46
N LEU A 79 -8.08 -6.23 6.42
CA LEU A 79 -7.84 -4.81 6.58
C LEU A 79 -9.16 -4.09 6.86
N GLU A 80 -9.20 -3.32 7.94
CA GLU A 80 -10.34 -2.48 8.31
C GLU A 80 -10.27 -1.13 7.56
N LEU A 81 -10.28 -1.19 6.23
CA LEU A 81 -10.18 0.01 5.39
C LEU A 81 -11.43 0.87 5.53
N LYS A 82 -11.22 2.12 5.94
CA LYS A 82 -12.23 3.19 5.97
C LYS A 82 -12.29 3.97 4.65
N TYR A 83 -11.21 3.91 3.87
CA TYR A 83 -11.10 4.59 2.59
C TYR A 83 -10.22 3.79 1.63
N LEU A 84 -10.75 3.57 0.43
CA LEU A 84 -10.06 2.96 -0.69
C LEU A 84 -10.25 3.83 -1.94
N ASP A 85 -9.15 4.23 -2.55
CA ASP A 85 -9.11 4.95 -3.83
C ASP A 85 -8.22 4.22 -4.82
N ILE A 86 -8.82 3.83 -5.94
CA ILE A 86 -8.21 3.07 -7.04
C ILE A 86 -8.44 3.76 -8.40
N SER A 87 -8.77 5.06 -8.38
CA SER A 87 -9.17 5.83 -9.57
C SER A 87 -8.08 5.99 -10.63
#